data_AF-A0AAN9HBS0-F1
#
_entry.id   AF-A0AAN9HBS0-F1
#
_cell.length_a   1.000
_cell.length_b   1.000
_cell.length_c   1.000
_cell.angle_alpha   90.00
_cell.angle_beta   90.00
_cell.angle_gamma   90.00
#
_symmetry.space_group_name_H-M   'P 1'
#
loop_
_entity.id
_entity.type
_entity.pdbx_description
1 polymer ?
#
loop_
_entity_poly.entity_id
_entity_poly.type
_entity_poly.pdbx_seq_one_letter_code
_entity_poly.pdbx_strand_id
1 'polypeptide(L)'
;MQARLQSLEADQRDALLQLVLDRLPGLFFDLLALQDNPQTPPVAGRMHWCVCSNCRDMPTDTERLCCGQPPDHCISKLPHMDFYILDEGVLRLARAAWNDIFAVDDVQEPGEEQRSYRHAAYRNFVLWQHGRLGEGNRVVIASCVVWRIRDKYPDTNGQYTGFRVRRLP
;
A
#
# COMPACT_ATOMS: atom_id res chain seq x y z
N MET A 1 15.61 -10.22 26.49
CA MET A 1 15.37 -9.24 25.41
C MET A 1 14.73 -7.96 25.94
N GLN A 2 13.53 -8.00 26.55
CA GLN A 2 12.87 -6.81 27.13
C GLN A 2 13.73 -6.04 28.16
N ALA A 3 14.38 -6.72 29.10
CA ALA A 3 15.26 -6.07 30.09
C ALA A 3 16.44 -5.31 29.45
N ARG A 4 16.92 -5.77 28.29
CA ARG A 4 18.02 -5.14 27.54
C ARG A 4 17.54 -3.96 26.69
N LEU A 5 16.29 -3.96 26.25
CA LEU A 5 15.67 -2.81 25.58
C LEU A 5 15.38 -1.67 26.57
N GLN A 6 14.97 -2.01 27.80
CA GLN A 6 14.69 -1.05 28.86
C GLN A 6 15.95 -0.39 29.43
N SER A 7 17.11 -1.04 29.30
CA SER A 7 18.41 -0.49 29.72
C SER A 7 19.05 0.45 28.70
N LEU A 8 18.45 0.62 27.51
CA LEU A 8 18.98 1.52 26.48
C LEU A 8 18.59 2.97 26.77
N GLU A 9 19.52 3.88 26.52
CA GLU A 9 19.25 5.32 26.51
C GLU A 9 18.27 5.70 25.38
N ALA A 10 17.71 6.91 25.42
CA ALA A 10 16.76 7.37 24.39
C ALA A 10 17.37 7.33 22.99
N ASP A 11 18.55 7.93 22.81
CA ASP A 11 19.25 7.98 21.51
C ASP A 11 19.57 6.58 20.97
N GLN A 12 19.92 5.64 21.86
CA GLN A 12 20.18 4.25 21.49
C GLN A 12 18.91 3.52 21.05
N ARG A 13 17.76 3.82 21.67
CA ARG A 13 16.45 3.29 21.26
C ARG A 13 16.03 3.86 19.92
N ASP A 14 16.25 5.15 19.68
CA ASP A 14 15.92 5.81 18.42
C ASP A 14 16.78 5.28 17.26
N ALA A 15 18.08 5.13 17.46
CA ALA A 15 18.97 4.52 16.47
C ALA A 15 18.60 3.05 16.17
N LEU A 16 18.22 2.28 17.19
CA LEU A 16 17.74 0.91 17.00
C LEU A 16 16.42 0.89 16.24
N LEU A 17 15.49 1.81 16.53
CA LEU A 17 14.21 1.92 15.84
C LEU A 17 14.41 2.27 14.37
N GLN A 18 15.28 3.24 14.06
CA GLN A 18 15.65 3.56 12.68
C GLN A 18 16.21 2.33 11.96
N LEU A 19 17.15 1.62 12.59
CA LEU A 19 17.73 0.39 12.02
C LEU A 19 16.68 -0.70 11.77
N VAL A 20 15.70 -0.84 12.68
CA VAL A 20 14.60 -1.80 12.53
C VAL A 20 13.68 -1.39 11.37
N LEU A 21 13.36 -0.10 11.24
CA LEU A 21 12.53 0.43 10.17
C LEU A 21 13.22 0.30 8.80
N ASP A 22 14.52 0.52 8.71
CA ASP A 22 15.29 0.33 7.48
C ASP A 22 15.29 -1.14 7.04
N ARG A 23 15.35 -2.08 8.00
CA ARG A 23 15.32 -3.51 7.72
C ARG A 23 13.92 -4.02 7.41
N LEU A 24 12.90 -3.45 8.05
CA LEU A 24 11.50 -3.86 7.95
C LEU A 24 10.62 -2.63 7.73
N PRO A 25 10.61 -2.06 6.51
CA PRO A 25 9.89 -0.82 6.21
C PRO A 25 8.37 -0.91 6.44
N GLY A 26 7.80 -2.11 6.50
CA GLY A 26 6.39 -2.32 6.84
C GLY A 26 6.04 -1.92 8.28
N LEU A 27 7.00 -1.98 9.22
CA LEU A 27 6.78 -1.56 10.61
C LEU A 27 6.56 -0.05 10.75
N PHE A 28 6.83 0.72 9.69
CA PHE A 28 6.50 2.14 9.63
C PHE A 28 5.00 2.41 9.83
N PHE A 29 4.12 1.50 9.39
CA PHE A 29 2.68 1.65 9.59
C PHE A 29 2.27 1.55 11.05
N ASP A 30 2.99 0.78 11.87
CA ASP A 30 2.76 0.72 13.31
C ASP A 30 3.14 2.05 13.96
N LEU A 31 4.25 2.67 13.52
CA LEU A 31 4.65 4.01 13.97
C LEU A 31 3.62 5.07 13.58
N LEU A 32 3.12 5.03 12.34
CA LEU A 32 2.05 5.91 11.89
C LEU A 32 0.75 5.74 12.68
N ALA A 33 0.47 4.53 13.19
CA ALA A 33 -0.70 4.26 14.02
C ALA A 33 -0.55 4.79 15.45
N LEU A 34 0.68 4.90 15.97
CA LEU A 34 0.97 5.50 17.28
C LEU A 34 0.83 7.03 17.27
N GLN A 35 0.90 7.65 16.11
CA GLN A 35 0.58 9.06 15.93
C GLN A 35 -0.95 9.23 15.93
N ASP A 36 -1.58 8.99 17.08
CA ASP A 36 -2.94 9.42 17.32
C ASP A 36 -3.03 10.92 17.01
N ASN A 37 -3.80 11.29 15.99
CA ASN A 37 -4.21 12.67 15.84
C ASN A 37 -5.74 12.73 15.66
N PRO A 38 -6.46 13.40 16.58
CA PRO A 38 -7.90 13.52 16.53
C PRO A 38 -8.38 14.05 15.19
N GLN A 39 -9.44 13.43 14.69
CA GLN A 39 -10.34 13.89 13.65
C GLN A 39 -10.13 15.37 13.27
N THR A 40 -9.35 15.63 12.23
CA THR A 40 -9.34 16.96 11.63
C THR A 40 -10.75 17.17 11.06
N PRO A 41 -11.47 18.24 11.44
CA PRO A 41 -12.84 18.43 10.99
C PRO A 41 -12.88 18.40 9.46
N PRO A 42 -13.87 17.73 8.86
CA PRO A 42 -13.96 17.62 7.41
C PRO A 42 -14.05 19.03 6.81
N VAL A 43 -13.04 19.41 6.04
CA VAL A 43 -13.03 20.67 5.30
C VAL A 43 -14.15 20.62 4.25
N ALA A 44 -15.00 21.65 4.21
CA ALA A 44 -16.13 21.72 3.27
C ALA A 44 -15.67 21.48 1.82
N GLY A 45 -16.35 20.57 1.12
CA GLY A 45 -16.00 20.13 -0.24
C GLY A 45 -15.09 18.89 -0.33
N ARG A 46 -14.65 18.32 0.80
CA ARG A 46 -13.94 17.03 0.83
C ARG A 46 -14.90 15.87 1.05
N MET A 47 -14.53 14.68 0.56
CA MET A 47 -15.22 13.44 0.96
C MET A 47 -15.18 13.32 2.49
N HIS A 48 -16.34 13.11 3.10
CA HIS A 48 -16.51 13.04 4.56
C HIS A 48 -15.66 11.94 5.23
N TRP A 49 -15.25 10.92 4.47
CA TRP A 49 -14.43 9.80 4.92
C TRP A 49 -12.91 10.00 4.67
N CYS A 50 -12.50 11.11 4.05
CA CYS A 50 -11.10 11.37 3.69
C CYS A 50 -10.44 12.38 4.64
N VAL A 51 -9.37 11.94 5.31
CA VAL A 51 -8.50 12.78 6.15
C VAL A 51 -7.27 13.26 5.37
N CYS A 52 -6.67 12.39 4.55
CA CYS A 52 -5.39 12.64 3.89
C CYS A 52 -5.44 13.61 2.71
N SER A 53 -6.63 14.03 2.27
CA SER A 53 -6.88 14.92 1.13
C SER A 53 -6.42 14.42 -0.25
N ASN A 54 -5.96 13.16 -0.36
CA ASN A 54 -5.51 12.56 -1.62
C ASN A 54 -6.43 11.43 -2.11
N CYS A 55 -7.50 11.09 -1.37
CA CYS A 55 -8.47 10.10 -1.83
C CYS A 55 -9.36 10.69 -2.93
N ARG A 56 -9.79 9.84 -3.87
CA ARG A 56 -10.83 10.16 -4.84
C ARG A 56 -11.99 9.18 -4.72
N ASP A 57 -13.09 9.44 -5.42
CA ASP A 57 -14.30 8.63 -5.27
C ASP A 57 -14.02 7.19 -5.71
N MET A 58 -14.68 6.26 -5.04
CA MET A 58 -14.55 4.83 -5.30
C MET A 58 -15.94 4.27 -5.61
N PRO A 59 -16.06 3.30 -6.54
CA PRO A 59 -17.36 2.81 -6.99
C PRO A 59 -18.19 2.16 -5.88
N THR A 60 -17.54 1.58 -4.87
CA THR A 60 -18.21 0.87 -3.77
C THR A 60 -17.89 1.49 -2.42
N ASP A 61 -18.84 1.45 -1.49
CA ASP A 61 -18.65 1.96 -0.12
C ASP A 61 -17.51 1.23 0.61
N THR A 62 -17.36 -0.06 0.37
CA THR A 62 -16.25 -0.87 0.90
C THR A 62 -14.89 -0.32 0.48
N GLU A 63 -14.78 0.24 -0.73
CA GLU A 63 -13.54 0.81 -1.25
C GLU A 63 -13.32 2.28 -0.85
N ARG A 64 -14.31 2.95 -0.23
CA ARG A 64 -14.21 4.33 0.29
C ARG A 64 -13.40 4.38 1.60
N LEU A 65 -12.17 3.88 1.53
CA LEU A 65 -11.24 3.81 2.66
C LEU A 65 -10.14 4.86 2.51
N CYS A 66 -9.89 5.66 3.55
CA CYS A 66 -8.75 6.57 3.63
C CYS A 66 -7.58 5.91 4.35
N CYS A 67 -6.35 6.35 4.07
CA CYS A 67 -5.16 5.88 4.81
C CYS A 67 -5.09 6.37 6.27
N GLY A 68 -6.04 7.18 6.74
CA GLY A 68 -6.07 7.78 8.07
C GLY A 68 -5.03 8.87 8.35
N GLN A 69 -3.99 8.98 7.54
CA GLN A 69 -2.87 9.91 7.77
C GLN A 69 -3.20 11.36 7.41
N PRO A 70 -2.56 12.36 8.07
CA PRO A 70 -2.70 13.76 7.70
C PRO A 70 -2.16 14.03 6.28
N PRO A 71 -2.54 15.14 5.64
CA PRO A 71 -2.19 15.43 4.25
C PRO A 71 -0.68 15.40 3.91
N ASP A 72 0.16 15.72 4.89
CA ASP A 72 1.63 15.76 4.76
C ASP A 72 2.26 14.36 4.88
N HIS A 73 1.58 13.43 5.55
CA HIS A 73 2.04 12.05 5.77
C HIS A 73 1.16 11.01 5.06
N CYS A 74 0.42 11.43 4.03
CA CYS A 74 -0.39 10.52 3.26
C CYS A 74 0.47 9.38 2.69
N ILE A 75 0.05 8.13 2.93
CA ILE A 75 0.80 6.94 2.48
C ILE A 75 1.14 7.02 0.99
N SER A 76 0.23 7.55 0.16
CA SER A 76 0.42 7.67 -1.29
C SER A 76 1.52 8.66 -1.72
N LYS A 77 2.02 9.48 -0.79
CA LYS A 77 3.11 10.45 -1.03
C LYS A 77 4.44 10.02 -0.43
N LEU A 78 4.47 8.93 0.33
CA LEU A 78 5.72 8.46 0.94
C LEU A 78 6.69 7.99 -0.16
N PRO A 79 8.01 8.22 0.00
CA PRO A 79 9.01 7.75 -0.97
C PRO A 79 8.95 6.24 -1.22
N HIS A 80 8.57 5.45 -0.21
CA HIS A 80 8.36 4.01 -0.31
C HIS A 80 7.32 3.60 -1.37
N MET A 81 6.34 4.47 -1.68
CA MET A 81 5.43 4.23 -2.79
C MET A 81 6.18 4.18 -4.12
N ASP A 82 7.06 5.14 -4.36
CA ASP A 82 7.82 5.18 -5.61
C ASP A 82 8.81 3.99 -5.67
N PHE A 83 9.49 3.67 -4.56
CA PHE A 83 10.50 2.61 -4.53
C PHE A 83 9.96 1.18 -4.57
N TYR A 84 8.88 0.88 -3.84
CA TYR A 84 8.40 -0.52 -3.71
C TYR A 84 7.18 -0.84 -4.56
N ILE A 85 6.38 0.18 -4.89
CA ILE A 85 5.03 0.00 -5.42
C ILE A 85 4.90 0.49 -6.87
N LEU A 86 5.66 1.52 -7.26
CA LEU A 86 5.54 2.17 -8.58
C LEU A 86 6.80 2.04 -9.45
N ASP A 87 7.86 1.41 -8.95
CA ASP A 87 9.05 1.12 -9.74
C ASP A 87 8.81 -0.11 -10.62
N GLU A 88 8.93 0.06 -11.94
CA GLU A 88 8.66 -1.00 -12.91
C GLU A 88 9.64 -2.18 -12.77
N GLY A 89 10.90 -1.92 -12.40
CA GLY A 89 11.89 -2.98 -12.18
C GLY A 89 11.52 -3.87 -11.00
N VAL A 90 11.10 -3.26 -9.89
CA VAL A 90 10.59 -3.98 -8.72
C VAL A 90 9.34 -4.78 -9.05
N LEU A 91 8.38 -4.20 -9.81
CA LEU A 91 7.16 -4.92 -10.19
C LEU A 91 7.43 -6.08 -11.15
N ARG A 92 8.33 -5.90 -12.14
CA ARG A 92 8.76 -6.98 -13.04
C ARG A 92 9.40 -8.12 -12.26
N LEU A 93 10.33 -7.81 -11.34
CA LEU A 93 11.00 -8.81 -10.52
C LEU A 93 10.02 -9.53 -9.59
N ALA A 94 9.13 -8.79 -8.93
CA ALA A 94 8.12 -9.39 -8.06
C ALA A 94 7.22 -10.35 -8.85
N ARG A 95 6.79 -9.96 -10.05
CA ARG A 95 5.99 -10.81 -10.92
C ARG A 95 6.76 -12.05 -11.38
N ALA A 96 8.02 -11.89 -11.81
CA ALA A 96 8.86 -13.02 -12.21
C ALA A 96 9.03 -14.03 -11.06
N ALA A 97 9.28 -13.55 -9.84
CA ALA A 97 9.36 -14.40 -8.65
C ALA A 97 8.04 -15.14 -8.36
N TRP A 98 6.90 -14.46 -8.51
CA TRP A 98 5.59 -15.11 -8.39
C TRP A 98 5.36 -16.17 -9.48
N ASN A 99 5.70 -15.87 -10.72
CA ASN A 99 5.52 -16.81 -11.83
C ASN A 99 6.41 -18.05 -11.65
N ASP A 100 7.65 -17.88 -11.20
CA ASP A 100 8.59 -18.97 -10.90
C ASP A 100 8.07 -19.89 -9.79
N ILE A 101 7.64 -19.33 -8.65
CA ILE A 101 7.11 -20.10 -7.51
C ILE A 101 5.88 -20.93 -7.91
N PHE A 102 5.03 -20.41 -8.79
CA PHE A 102 3.76 -21.05 -9.18
C PHE A 102 3.83 -21.73 -10.55
N ALA A 103 5.01 -21.80 -11.18
CA ALA A 103 5.21 -22.36 -12.53
C ALA A 103 4.18 -21.84 -13.56
N VAL A 104 3.94 -20.53 -13.56
CA VAL A 104 3.00 -19.87 -14.48
C VAL A 104 3.79 -19.31 -15.66
N ASP A 105 3.41 -19.70 -16.88
CA ASP A 105 4.00 -19.16 -18.09
C ASP A 105 3.74 -17.66 -18.23
N ASP A 106 4.81 -16.90 -18.47
CA ASP A 106 4.76 -15.47 -18.62
C ASP A 106 4.43 -15.06 -20.07
N VAL A 107 3.23 -15.42 -20.52
CA VAL A 107 2.72 -14.97 -21.82
C VAL A 107 2.14 -13.57 -21.63
N GLN A 108 2.91 -12.54 -22.02
CA GLN A 108 2.39 -11.18 -22.06
C GLN A 108 1.69 -10.93 -23.39
N GLU A 109 0.39 -10.66 -23.35
CA GLU A 109 -0.30 -10.10 -24.50
C GLU A 109 0.09 -8.61 -24.67
N PRO A 110 0.37 -8.14 -25.90
CA PRO A 110 0.66 -6.73 -26.15
C PRO A 110 -0.46 -5.83 -25.62
N GLY A 111 -0.12 -4.91 -24.71
CA GLY A 111 -1.08 -3.97 -24.09
C GLY A 111 -1.56 -4.36 -22.69
N GLU A 112 -1.26 -5.57 -22.19
CA GLU A 112 -1.62 -5.98 -20.82
C GLU A 112 -0.61 -5.57 -19.74
N GLU A 113 0.52 -4.98 -20.13
CA GLU A 113 1.62 -4.62 -19.22
C GLU A 113 1.14 -3.70 -18.07
N GLN A 114 0.31 -2.71 -18.38
CA GLN A 114 -0.24 -1.76 -17.39
C GLN A 114 -1.14 -2.45 -16.36
N ARG A 115 -1.97 -3.40 -16.82
CA ARG A 115 -2.83 -4.19 -15.95
C ARG A 115 -1.99 -5.08 -15.04
N SER A 116 -0.95 -5.70 -15.60
CA SER A 116 0.01 -6.51 -14.87
C SER A 116 0.72 -5.69 -13.77
N TYR A 117 1.20 -4.48 -14.09
CA TYR A 117 1.80 -3.58 -13.11
C TYR A 117 0.85 -3.19 -12.00
N ARG A 118 -0.40 -2.80 -12.31
CA ARG A 118 -1.41 -2.51 -11.28
C ARG A 118 -1.59 -3.69 -10.34
N HIS A 119 -1.74 -4.90 -10.88
CA HIS A 119 -1.96 -6.10 -10.07
C HIS A 119 -0.74 -6.41 -9.17
N ALA A 120 0.48 -6.30 -9.70
CA ALA A 120 1.71 -6.46 -8.92
C ALA A 120 1.80 -5.38 -7.83
N ALA A 121 1.54 -4.12 -8.16
CA ALA A 121 1.59 -2.99 -7.23
C ALA A 121 0.60 -3.16 -6.08
N TYR A 122 -0.65 -3.56 -6.34
CA TYR A 122 -1.63 -3.83 -5.29
C TYR A 122 -1.15 -4.93 -4.34
N ARG A 123 -0.57 -6.01 -4.88
CA ARG A 123 -0.07 -7.13 -4.06
C ARG A 123 1.15 -6.73 -3.24
N ASN A 124 2.10 -6.02 -3.84
CA ASN A 124 3.29 -5.52 -3.15
C ASN A 124 2.88 -4.55 -2.04
N PHE A 125 1.90 -3.67 -2.27
CA PHE A 125 1.41 -2.74 -1.26
C PHE A 125 0.77 -3.48 -0.08
N VAL A 126 -0.09 -4.46 -0.35
CA VAL A 126 -0.71 -5.28 0.70
C VAL A 126 0.35 -6.02 1.51
N LEU A 127 1.37 -6.58 0.85
CA LEU A 127 2.47 -7.27 1.53
C LEU A 127 3.32 -6.30 2.36
N TRP A 128 3.60 -5.11 1.84
CA TRP A 128 4.34 -4.06 2.55
C TRP A 128 3.58 -3.58 3.78
N GLN A 129 2.27 -3.33 3.66
CA GLN A 129 1.48 -2.77 4.75
C GLN A 129 1.06 -3.80 5.80
N HIS A 130 0.65 -5.00 5.37
CA HIS A 130 0.03 -5.98 6.26
C HIS A 130 0.85 -7.24 6.44
N GLY A 131 1.99 -7.37 5.76
CA GLY A 131 2.74 -8.61 5.73
C GLY A 131 1.97 -9.75 5.07
N ARG A 132 2.24 -10.99 5.51
CA ARG A 132 1.62 -12.19 4.95
C ARG A 132 0.19 -12.35 5.49
N LEU A 133 -0.81 -12.20 4.61
CA LEU A 133 -2.22 -12.38 4.95
C LEU A 133 -2.69 -13.85 5.00
N GLY A 134 -2.01 -14.77 4.30
CA GLY A 134 -2.48 -16.15 4.11
C GLY A 134 -3.48 -16.28 2.96
N GLU A 135 -3.91 -17.51 2.68
CA GLU A 135 -4.82 -17.80 1.57
C GLU A 135 -6.26 -17.35 1.88
N GLY A 136 -6.97 -16.87 0.86
CA GLY A 136 -8.37 -16.42 0.97
C GLY A 136 -8.56 -15.04 1.63
N ASN A 137 -7.60 -14.59 2.43
CA ASN A 137 -7.66 -13.29 3.10
C ASN A 137 -7.34 -12.14 2.14
N ARG A 138 -8.26 -11.17 2.06
CA ARG A 138 -8.14 -9.98 1.22
C ARG A 138 -8.45 -8.75 2.04
N VAL A 139 -7.67 -7.70 1.83
CA VAL A 139 -7.84 -6.40 2.47
C VAL A 139 -8.09 -5.33 1.41
N VAL A 140 -8.86 -4.32 1.77
CA VAL A 140 -9.11 -3.15 0.92
C VAL A 140 -7.94 -2.20 1.03
N ILE A 141 -7.42 -1.76 -0.11
CA ILE A 141 -6.37 -0.73 -0.18
C ILE A 141 -7.04 0.65 -0.13
N ALA A 142 -6.46 1.58 0.62
CA ALA A 142 -6.97 2.95 0.71
C ALA A 142 -7.04 3.64 -0.66
N SER A 143 -8.09 4.45 -0.87
CA SER A 143 -8.37 5.16 -2.12
C SER A 143 -7.18 5.99 -2.62
N CYS A 144 -6.51 6.74 -1.73
CA CYS A 144 -5.32 7.52 -2.11
C CYS A 144 -4.20 6.67 -2.72
N VAL A 145 -4.01 5.44 -2.24
CA VAL A 145 -3.00 4.52 -2.75
C VAL A 145 -3.47 3.90 -4.07
N VAL A 146 -4.73 3.45 -4.13
CA VAL A 146 -5.32 2.88 -5.35
C VAL A 146 -5.22 3.87 -6.51
N TRP A 147 -5.63 5.12 -6.29
CA TRP A 147 -5.57 6.15 -7.33
C TRP A 147 -4.15 6.51 -7.72
N ARG A 148 -3.20 6.56 -6.78
CA ARG A 148 -1.78 6.76 -7.10
C ARG A 148 -1.24 5.66 -8.03
N ILE A 149 -1.62 4.40 -7.79
CA ILE A 149 -1.25 3.27 -8.65
C ILE A 149 -1.92 3.37 -10.02
N ARG A 150 -3.23 3.69 -10.07
CA ARG A 150 -3.99 3.83 -11.31
C ARG A 150 -3.51 4.99 -12.18
N ASP A 151 -3.06 6.09 -11.58
CA ASP A 151 -2.49 7.23 -12.29
C ASP A 151 -1.15 6.87 -12.96
N LYS A 152 -0.33 6.06 -12.29
CA LYS A 152 0.95 5.58 -12.84
C LYS A 152 0.73 4.55 -13.94
N TYR A 153 -0.24 3.65 -13.75
CA TYR A 153 -0.54 2.54 -14.66
C TYR A 153 -2.02 2.58 -15.08
N PRO A 154 -2.41 3.49 -15.98
CA PRO A 154 -3.82 3.71 -16.34
C PRO A 154 -4.40 2.52 -17.11
N ASP A 155 -5.72 2.37 -17.02
CA ASP A 155 -6.47 1.51 -17.92
C ASP A 155 -6.91 2.35 -19.12
N THR A 156 -6.73 1.85 -20.34
CA THR A 156 -7.04 2.60 -21.57
C THR A 156 -8.51 3.00 -21.66
N ASN A 157 -9.41 2.19 -21.09
CA ASN A 157 -10.85 2.45 -21.07
C ASN A 157 -11.32 3.02 -19.71
N GLY A 158 -10.41 3.20 -18.75
CA GLY A 158 -10.73 3.61 -17.38
C GLY A 158 -11.60 2.61 -16.62
N GLN A 159 -11.69 1.35 -17.09
CA GLN A 159 -12.55 0.34 -16.48
C GLN A 159 -11.78 -0.48 -15.46
N TYR A 160 -12.12 -0.31 -14.20
CA TYR A 160 -11.52 -1.06 -13.10
C TYR A 160 -12.56 -1.96 -12.45
N THR A 161 -12.24 -3.25 -12.36
CA THR A 161 -13.09 -4.28 -11.75
C THR A 161 -13.38 -4.05 -10.26
N GLY A 162 -12.53 -3.27 -9.57
CA GLY A 162 -12.65 -3.00 -8.14
C GLY A 162 -12.31 -4.19 -7.22
N PHE A 163 -12.51 -4.00 -5.93
CA PHE A 163 -12.28 -5.00 -4.90
C PHE A 163 -13.30 -6.15 -4.98
N ARG A 164 -12.81 -7.39 -4.93
CA ARG A 164 -13.64 -8.60 -4.89
C ARG A 164 -13.32 -9.39 -3.63
N VAL A 165 -14.33 -9.67 -2.82
CA VAL A 165 -14.16 -10.43 -1.56
C VAL A 165 -13.69 -11.87 -1.82
N ARG A 166 -14.14 -12.49 -2.92
CA ARG A 166 -13.75 -13.85 -3.32
C ARG A 166 -12.93 -13.85 -4.62
N ARG A 167 -12.05 -14.84 -4.77
CA ARG A 167 -11.51 -15.20 -6.11
C ARG A 167 -12.68 -15.75 -6.92
N LEU A 168 -12.82 -15.33 -8.18
CA LEU A 168 -13.74 -16.04 -9.08
C LEU A 168 -13.17 -17.46 -9.28
N PRO A 169 -14.04 -18.48 -9.33
CA PRO A 169 -13.64 -19.83 -9.70
C PRO A 169 -13.04 -19.87 -11.10
#